data_AF-A0A9D8YJI9-F1
#
_entry.id   AF-A0A9D8YJI9-F1
#
_cell.length_a   1.000
_cell.length_b   1.000
_cell.length_c   1.000
_cell.angle_alpha   90.00
_cell.angle_beta   90.00
_cell.angle_gamma   90.00
#
_symmetry.space_group_name_H-M   'P 1'
#
loop_
_entity.id
_entity.type
_entity.pdbx_description
1 polymer ?
#
loop_
_entity_poly.entity_id
_entity_poly.type
_entity_poly.pdbx_seq_one_letter_code
_entity_poly.pdbx_strand_id
1 'polypeptide(L)'
;MSKDSGNSTQKMSCVDVDSGPAVAGYLAKRFPDNPVKRVGQLLPTVSTRTIEGWLQGKRPNGTHMDLLVSLFGFEFVKSVWGAVIEPLDQFEAGERLKNVEQEIAALRQALLDKDNKDQGQLPFV
;
A
#
# COMPACT_ATOMS: atom_id res chain seq x y z
N MET A 1 2.43 51.20 1.09
CA MET A 1 2.06 50.00 1.86
C MET A 1 1.10 49.17 1.03
N SER A 2 1.58 48.16 0.32
CA SER A 2 0.75 47.05 -0.19
C SER A 2 1.62 45.81 -0.17
N LYS A 3 1.14 44.80 0.56
CA LYS A 3 1.87 43.61 0.99
C LYS A 3 2.07 42.68 -0.21
N ASP A 4 3.30 42.21 -0.38
CA ASP A 4 3.63 41.04 -1.20
C ASP A 4 2.85 39.83 -0.65
N SER A 5 1.82 39.40 -1.36
CA SER A 5 1.22 38.09 -1.17
C SER A 5 2.13 37.06 -1.83
N GLY A 6 3.20 36.70 -1.12
CA GLY A 6 3.97 35.50 -1.38
C GLY A 6 3.07 34.29 -1.15
N ASN A 7 2.35 33.88 -2.19
CA ASN A 7 1.64 32.61 -2.20
C ASN A 7 2.71 31.51 -2.18
N SER A 8 3.04 31.08 -0.96
CA SER A 8 3.95 29.97 -0.69
C SER A 8 3.26 28.72 -1.22
N THR A 9 3.55 28.37 -2.46
CA THR A 9 3.31 27.03 -3.00
C THR A 9 4.14 26.09 -2.15
N GLN A 10 3.56 25.61 -1.05
CA GLN A 10 4.09 24.50 -0.28
C GLN A 10 4.16 23.32 -1.26
N LYS A 11 5.35 23.08 -1.80
CA LYS A 11 5.70 21.82 -2.42
C LYS A 11 5.35 20.75 -1.40
N MET A 12 4.33 19.95 -1.68
CA MET A 12 4.11 18.71 -0.96
C MET A 12 5.44 17.95 -1.04
N SER A 13 6.14 17.85 0.09
CA SER A 13 7.34 17.05 0.21
C SER A 13 6.92 15.63 -0.11
N CYS A 14 7.29 15.14 -1.29
CA CYS A 14 7.22 13.71 -1.55
C CYS A 14 7.96 13.04 -0.41
N VAL A 15 7.33 12.06 0.24
CA VAL A 15 8.00 11.28 1.27
C VAL A 15 9.25 10.68 0.60
N ASP A 16 10.42 11.21 0.96
CA ASP A 16 11.70 10.66 0.51
C ASP A 16 11.94 9.36 1.26
N VAL A 17 11.20 8.33 0.86
CA VAL A 17 11.42 6.98 1.32
C VAL A 17 12.74 6.54 0.70
N ASP A 18 13.77 6.42 1.53
CA ASP A 18 15.03 5.85 1.10
C ASP A 18 14.84 4.35 0.81
N SER A 19 14.47 4.08 -0.43
CA SER A 19 14.17 2.74 -0.94
C SER A 19 15.42 1.87 -1.13
N GLY A 20 16.62 2.47 -1.16
CA GLY A 20 17.86 1.75 -1.39
C GLY A 20 18.13 0.65 -0.35
N PRO A 21 18.23 0.99 0.95
CA PRO A 21 18.42 0.00 2.02
C PRO A 21 17.30 -1.04 2.11
N ALA A 22 16.04 -0.64 1.86
CA ALA A 22 14.91 -1.56 1.91
C ALA A 22 14.96 -2.59 0.76
N VAL A 23 15.32 -2.16 -0.46
CA VAL A 23 15.57 -3.06 -1.59
C VAL A 23 16.74 -4.00 -1.29
N ALA A 24 17.84 -3.48 -0.73
CA ALA A 24 19.00 -4.28 -0.33
C ALA A 24 18.60 -5.40 0.64
N GLY A 25 17.87 -5.03 1.70
CA GLY A 25 17.38 -5.96 2.71
C GLY A 25 16.44 -7.02 2.14
N TYR A 26 15.52 -6.62 1.24
CA TYR A 26 14.62 -7.55 0.57
C TYR A 26 15.39 -8.59 -0.26
N LEU A 27 16.32 -8.14 -1.11
CA LEU A 27 17.09 -9.02 -1.99
C LEU A 27 18.00 -9.97 -1.20
N ALA A 28 18.68 -9.47 -0.16
CA ALA A 28 19.53 -10.29 0.70
C ALA A 28 18.73 -11.35 1.46
N LYS A 29 17.55 -11.00 1.98
CA LYS A 29 16.65 -11.94 2.66
C LYS A 29 16.09 -13.00 1.70
N ARG A 30 15.73 -12.59 0.48
CA ARG A 30 15.14 -13.49 -0.52
C ARG A 30 16.16 -14.48 -1.08
N PHE A 31 17.44 -14.08 -1.18
CA PHE A 31 18.51 -14.85 -1.78
C PHE A 31 19.77 -14.86 -0.90
N PRO A 32 19.79 -15.63 0.20
CA PRO A 32 20.85 -15.54 1.22
C PRO A 32 22.23 -16.01 0.72
N ASP A 33 22.29 -17.02 -0.13
CA ASP A 33 23.58 -17.65 -0.48
C ASP A 33 24.28 -16.99 -1.68
N ASN A 34 23.52 -16.36 -2.58
CA ASN A 34 24.08 -15.72 -3.79
C ASN A 34 23.09 -14.72 -4.43
N PRO A 35 22.85 -13.57 -3.80
CA PRO A 35 21.83 -12.62 -4.26
C PRO A 35 22.17 -12.03 -5.64
N VAL A 36 23.44 -11.70 -5.89
CA VAL A 36 23.86 -11.12 -7.18
C VAL A 36 23.58 -12.07 -8.34
N LYS A 37 24.00 -13.34 -8.23
CA LYS A 37 23.80 -14.34 -9.29
C LYS A 37 22.31 -14.64 -9.50
N ARG A 38 21.54 -14.82 -8.43
CA ARG A 38 20.11 -15.13 -8.52
C ARG A 38 19.32 -14.00 -9.14
N VAL A 39 19.57 -12.76 -8.72
CA VAL A 39 18.92 -11.58 -9.31
C VAL A 39 19.35 -11.40 -10.77
N GLY A 40 20.62 -11.59 -11.10
CA GLY A 40 21.10 -11.50 -12.48
C GLY A 40 20.52 -12.57 -13.42
N GLN A 41 20.20 -13.77 -12.90
CA GLN A 41 19.48 -14.79 -13.66
C GLN A 41 18.03 -14.40 -13.94
N LEU A 42 17.37 -13.73 -12.99
CA LEU A 42 15.98 -13.30 -13.15
C LEU A 42 15.86 -11.99 -13.95
N LEU A 43 16.88 -11.14 -13.91
CA LEU A 43 16.96 -9.85 -14.59
C LEU A 43 18.22 -9.78 -15.46
N PRO A 44 18.30 -10.56 -16.56
CA PRO A 44 19.52 -10.66 -17.37
C PRO A 44 19.89 -9.37 -18.10
N THR A 45 18.95 -8.42 -18.21
CA THR A 45 19.18 -7.09 -18.79
C THR A 45 19.85 -6.11 -17.82
N VAL A 46 19.92 -6.45 -16.53
CA VAL A 46 20.54 -5.63 -15.49
C VAL A 46 21.97 -6.11 -15.26
N SER A 47 22.92 -5.19 -15.32
CA SER A 47 24.33 -5.54 -15.11
C SER A 47 24.62 -5.96 -13.67
N THR A 48 25.56 -6.89 -13.50
CA THR A 48 26.05 -7.36 -12.20
C THR A 48 26.41 -6.21 -11.25
N ARG A 49 27.12 -5.19 -11.76
CA ARG A 49 27.52 -4.01 -10.99
C ARG A 49 26.32 -3.22 -10.45
N THR A 50 25.24 -3.15 -11.22
CA THR A 50 24.01 -2.45 -10.79
C THR A 50 23.34 -3.21 -9.65
N ILE A 51 23.27 -4.54 -9.76
CA ILE A 51 22.71 -5.43 -8.73
C ILE A 51 23.53 -5.36 -7.44
N GLU A 52 24.87 -5.39 -7.54
CA GLU A 52 25.78 -5.19 -6.40
C GLU A 52 25.55 -3.84 -5.75
N GLY A 53 25.36 -2.78 -6.55
CA GLY A 53 24.99 -1.47 -6.04
C GLY A 53 23.71 -1.51 -5.21
N TRP A 54 22.67 -2.20 -5.68
CA TRP A 54 21.41 -2.32 -4.91
C TRP A 54 21.62 -3.05 -3.58
N LEU A 55 22.43 -4.12 -3.56
CA LEU A 55 22.75 -4.84 -2.32
C LEU A 55 23.59 -4.00 -1.34
N GLN A 56 24.28 -2.99 -1.84
CA GLN A 56 24.99 -1.99 -1.02
C GLN A 56 24.08 -0.81 -0.61
N GLY A 57 22.78 -0.88 -0.89
CA GLY A 57 21.82 0.17 -0.55
C GLY A 57 21.73 1.30 -1.58
N LYS A 58 22.35 1.17 -2.76
CA LYS A 58 22.15 2.15 -3.83
C LYS A 58 20.72 2.06 -4.36
N ARG A 59 20.02 3.17 -4.37
CA ARG A 59 18.64 3.27 -4.87
C ARG A 59 18.53 2.84 -6.34
N PRO A 60 17.65 1.88 -6.68
CA PRO A 60 17.30 1.62 -8.08
C PRO A 60 16.55 2.81 -8.70
N ASN A 61 16.75 3.04 -9.99
CA ASN A 61 15.98 4.06 -10.72
C ASN A 61 14.55 3.55 -11.01
N GLY A 62 13.67 4.41 -11.56
CA GLY A 62 12.27 4.06 -11.83
C GLY A 62 12.12 2.76 -12.63
N THR A 63 12.79 2.64 -13.78
CA THR A 63 12.73 1.44 -14.62
C THR A 63 13.17 0.18 -13.89
N HIS A 64 14.21 0.26 -13.07
CA HIS A 64 14.66 -0.87 -12.27
C HIS A 64 13.68 -1.22 -11.14
N MET A 65 13.05 -0.22 -10.53
CA MET A 65 11.99 -0.46 -9.54
C MET A 65 10.79 -1.15 -10.20
N ASP A 66 10.37 -0.72 -11.39
CA ASP A 66 9.27 -1.34 -12.13
C ASP A 66 9.58 -2.82 -12.46
N LEU A 67 10.83 -3.13 -12.83
CA LEU A 67 11.27 -4.51 -13.05
C LEU A 67 11.20 -5.34 -11.76
N LEU A 68 11.65 -4.80 -10.63
CA LEU A 68 11.60 -5.49 -9.33
C LEU A 68 10.15 -5.72 -8.87
N VAL A 69 9.27 -4.73 -9.05
CA VAL A 69 7.83 -4.86 -8.77
C VAL A 69 7.19 -5.90 -9.68
N SER A 70 7.49 -5.88 -10.98
CA SER A 70 6.96 -6.88 -11.93
C SER A 70 7.40 -8.30 -11.57
N LEU A 71 8.65 -8.47 -11.14
CA LEU A 71 9.21 -9.78 -10.82
C LEU A 71 8.73 -10.33 -9.46
N PHE A 72 8.60 -9.47 -8.45
CA PHE A 72 8.36 -9.90 -7.07
C PHE A 72 6.97 -9.52 -6.53
N GLY A 73 6.23 -8.70 -7.26
CA GLY A 73 4.85 -8.34 -6.96
C GLY A 73 4.67 -7.59 -5.64
N PHE A 74 3.50 -7.79 -5.04
CA PHE A 74 3.04 -7.04 -3.88
C PHE A 74 3.91 -7.23 -2.62
N GLU A 75 4.50 -8.41 -2.43
CA GLU A 75 5.38 -8.69 -1.29
C GLU A 75 6.62 -7.79 -1.28
N PHE A 76 7.19 -7.51 -2.45
CA PHE A 76 8.29 -6.56 -2.59
C PHE A 76 7.83 -5.13 -2.27
N VAL A 77 6.67 -4.73 -2.80
CA VAL A 77 6.09 -3.41 -2.54
C VAL A 77 5.86 -3.19 -1.06
N LYS A 78 5.26 -4.17 -0.36
CA LYS A 78 5.05 -4.13 1.08
C LYS A 78 6.37 -4.11 1.85
N SER A 79 7.40 -4.85 1.42
CA SER A 79 8.69 -4.82 2.09
C SER A 79 9.42 -3.48 1.95
N VAL A 80 9.28 -2.80 0.80
CA VAL A 80 10.00 -1.56 0.52
C VAL A 80 9.25 -0.32 1.02
N TRP A 81 7.92 -0.32 0.93
CA TRP A 81 7.07 0.82 1.27
C TRP A 81 6.02 0.52 2.35
N GLY A 82 6.08 -0.62 3.03
CA GLY A 82 5.10 -1.02 4.04
C GLY A 82 4.87 0.05 5.11
N ALA A 83 5.91 0.75 5.55
CA ALA A 83 5.79 1.85 6.51
C ALA A 83 4.93 3.04 6.01
N VAL A 84 4.77 3.18 4.70
CA VAL A 84 3.92 4.20 4.06
C VAL A 84 2.55 3.64 3.71
N ILE A 85 2.47 2.38 3.28
CA ILE A 85 1.22 1.73 2.84
C ILE A 85 0.36 1.28 4.02
N GLU A 86 0.94 0.71 5.07
CA GLU A 86 0.19 0.16 6.21
C GLU A 86 -0.69 1.19 6.94
N PRO A 87 -0.26 2.46 7.14
CA PRO A 87 -1.14 3.49 7.69
C PRO A 87 -2.33 3.82 6.78
N LEU A 88 -2.15 3.75 5.46
CA LEU A 88 -3.22 4.03 4.49
C LEU A 88 -4.23 2.87 4.41
N ASP A 89 -3.73 1.63 4.43
CA ASP A 89 -4.55 0.41 4.36
C ASP A 89 -5.39 0.24 5.65
N GLN A 90 -4.83 0.57 6.81
CA GLN A 90 -5.57 0.57 8.09
C GLN A 90 -6.63 1.67 8.15
N PHE A 91 -6.36 2.83 7.57
CA PHE A 91 -7.33 3.93 7.51
C PHE A 91 -8.52 3.54 6.61
N GLU A 92 -8.26 3.03 5.41
CA GLU A 92 -9.32 2.68 4.46
C GLU A 92 -10.09 1.40 4.85
N ALA A 93 -9.40 0.37 5.36
CA ALA A 93 -10.06 -0.83 5.87
C ALA A 93 -10.88 -0.53 7.14
N GLY A 94 -10.37 0.30 8.05
CA GLY A 94 -11.07 0.72 9.26
C GLY A 94 -12.36 1.50 8.97
N GLU A 95 -12.31 2.45 8.02
CA GLU A 95 -13.52 3.19 7.61
C GLU A 95 -14.53 2.31 6.87
N ARG A 96 -14.08 1.41 5.97
CA ARG A 96 -14.97 0.47 5.28
C ARG A 96 -15.67 -0.49 6.25
N LEU A 97 -14.96 -1.02 7.25
CA LEU A 97 -15.55 -1.87 8.28
C LEU A 97 -16.62 -1.13 9.08
N LYS A 98 -16.35 0.12 9.48
CA LYS A 98 -17.31 0.95 10.20
C LYS A 98 -18.58 1.23 9.38
N ASN A 99 -18.43 1.46 8.08
CA ASN A 99 -19.58 1.66 7.19
C ASN A 99 -20.41 0.38 7.03
N VAL A 100 -19.77 -0.78 6.88
CA VAL A 100 -20.45 -2.08 6.82
C VAL A 100 -21.19 -2.38 8.13
N GLU A 101 -20.60 -2.08 9.29
CA GLU A 101 -21.27 -2.23 10.59
C GLU A 101 -22.52 -1.34 10.71
N GLN A 102 -22.44 -0.09 10.23
CA GLN A 102 -23.58 0.82 10.20
C GLN A 102 -24.68 0.35 9.24
N GLU A 103 -24.32 -0.14 8.06
CA GLU A 103 -25.27 -0.72 7.10
C GLU A 103 -25.97 -1.96 7.66
N ILE A 104 -25.24 -2.86 8.33
CA ILE A 104 -25.82 -4.03 8.99
C ILE A 104 -26.77 -3.60 10.11
N ALA A 105 -26.42 -2.59 10.91
CA ALA A 105 -27.29 -2.08 11.97
C ALA A 105 -28.59 -1.48 11.40
N ALA A 106 -28.50 -0.70 10.32
CA ALA A 106 -29.66 -0.14 9.63
C ALA A 106 -30.57 -1.24 9.03
N LEU A 107 -29.98 -2.27 8.42
CA LEU A 107 -30.71 -3.41 7.88
C LEU A 107 -31.43 -4.22 8.97
N ARG A 108 -30.78 -4.43 10.12
CA ARG A 108 -31.40 -5.10 11.28
C ARG A 108 -32.58 -4.30 11.81
N GLN A 109 -32.46 -2.98 11.91
CA GLN A 109 -33.56 -2.12 12.35
C GLN A 109 -34.73 -2.16 11.36
N ALA A 110 -34.45 -2.10 10.06
CA ALA A 110 -35.48 -2.16 9.03
C ALA A 110 -36.24 -3.51 9.01
N LEU A 111 -35.58 -4.61 9.36
CA LEU A 111 -36.24 -5.92 9.52
C LEU A 111 -37.15 -5.95 10.75
N LEU A 112 -36.69 -5.44 11.90
CA LEU A 112 -37.50 -5.33 13.11
C LEU A 112 -38.74 -4.44 12.90
N ASP A 113 -38.59 -3.34 12.16
CA ASP A 113 -39.70 -2.43 11.85
C ASP A 113 -40.73 -3.05 10.88
N LYS A 114 -40.31 -3.97 10.00
CA LYS A 114 -41.21 -4.74 9.13
C LYS A 114 -41.99 -5.79 9.91
N ASP A 115 -41.30 -6.58 10.74
CA ASP A 115 -41.96 -7.62 11.57
C ASP A 115 -43.03 -7.01 12.49
N ASN A 116 -42.76 -5.83 13.07
CA ASN A 116 -43.74 -5.10 13.90
C ASN A 116 -44.93 -4.56 13.11
N LYS A 117 -44.77 -4.22 11.83
CA LYS A 117 -45.87 -3.78 10.96
C LYS A 117 -46.73 -4.94 10.49
N ASP A 118 -46.11 -6.08 10.17
CA ASP A 118 -46.80 -7.27 9.70
C ASP A 118 -47.59 -7.97 10.82
N GLN A 119 -47.14 -7.86 12.09
CA GLN A 119 -47.90 -8.35 13.26
C GLN A 119 -49.08 -7.45 13.66
N GLY A 120 -49.14 -6.20 13.17
CA GLY A 120 -50.22 -5.25 13.50
C GLY A 120 -51.45 -5.33 12.60
N GLN A 121 -51.49 -6.24 11.62
CA GLN A 121 -52.49 -6.23 10.55
C GLN A 121 -53.13 -7.60 10.31
N LEU A 122 -53.61 -8.26 11.37
CA LEU A 122 -54.61 -9.32 11.24
C LEU A 122 -56.01 -8.73 11.53
N PRO A 123 -56.84 -8.46 10.51
CA PRO A 123 -58.26 -8.26 10.77
C PRO A 123 -58.83 -9.61 11.26
N PHE A 124 -59.22 -9.63 12.53
CA PHE A 124 -60.02 -10.70 13.12
C PHE A 124 -61.30 -10.89 12.28
N VAL A 125 -61.55 -12.11 11.84
CA VAL A 125 -62.81 -12.55 11.20
C VAL A 125 -63.84 -12.85 12.27
#